data_AF-A0A3D3CWS6-F1
#
_entry.id   AF-A0A3D3CWS6-F1
#
_cell.length_a   1.000
_cell.length_b   1.000
_cell.length_c   1.000
_cell.angle_alpha   90.00
_cell.angle_beta   90.00
_cell.angle_gamma   90.00
#
_symmetry.space_group_name_H-M   'P 1'
#
loop_
_entity.id
_entity.type
_entity.pdbx_description
1 polymer ?
#
loop_
_entity_poly.entity_id
_entity_poly.type
_entity_poly.pdbx_seq_one_letter_code
_entity_poly.pdbx_strand_id
1 'polypeptide(L)'
;MANTADISRGLIIKLDGSLYSVVDFGENKTARAAAKVWAKLKGVDNNRSIEKTWNSGDSIYPVRVERKDYQFLYKDDSGYNFMDTESFEQVALQENLVDA
;
A
#
# COMPACT_ATOMS: atom_id res chain seq x y z
N MET A 1 -17.18 -6.49 4.11
CA MET A 1 -15.90 -6.75 3.42
C MET A 1 -15.80 -5.74 2.30
N ALA A 2 -14.66 -5.06 2.15
CA ALA A 2 -14.53 -4.05 1.12
C ALA A 2 -14.59 -4.69 -0.27
N ASN A 3 -15.19 -3.99 -1.24
CA ASN A 3 -15.33 -4.46 -2.61
C ASN A 3 -14.85 -3.41 -3.62
N THR A 4 -14.91 -3.72 -4.91
CA THR A 4 -14.43 -2.82 -5.97
C THR A 4 -15.07 -1.42 -5.98
N ALA A 5 -16.25 -1.24 -5.37
CA ALA A 5 -16.90 0.06 -5.26
C ALA A 5 -16.21 0.99 -4.23
N ASP A 6 -15.45 0.42 -3.29
CA ASP A 6 -14.70 1.17 -2.28
C ASP A 6 -13.33 1.66 -2.80
N ILE A 7 -12.97 1.32 -4.05
CA ILE A 7 -11.71 1.75 -4.67
C ILE A 7 -11.70 3.26 -4.83
N SER A 8 -10.64 3.89 -4.32
CA SER A 8 -10.38 5.31 -4.47
C SER A 8 -8.88 5.54 -4.68
N ARG A 9 -8.53 6.71 -5.25
CA ARG A 9 -7.12 7.07 -5.42
C ARG A 9 -6.42 7.19 -4.07
N GLY A 10 -5.20 6.65 -3.99
CA GLY A 10 -4.42 6.60 -2.75
C GLY A 10 -4.75 5.41 -1.85
N LEU A 11 -5.87 4.70 -2.07
CA LEU A 11 -6.18 3.48 -1.33
C LEU A 11 -5.05 2.47 -1.49
N ILE A 12 -4.60 1.88 -0.39
CA ILE A 12 -3.60 0.82 -0.41
C ILE A 12 -4.31 -0.52 -0.28
N ILE A 13 -4.00 -1.44 -1.17
CA ILE A 13 -4.58 -2.78 -1.23
C ILE A 13 -3.48 -3.84 -1.20
N LYS A 14 -3.77 -4.97 -0.57
CA LYS A 14 -2.92 -6.15 -0.59
C LYS A 14 -3.29 -7.04 -1.76
N LEU A 15 -2.31 -7.36 -2.62
CA LEU A 15 -2.47 -8.24 -3.78
C LEU A 15 -1.24 -9.16 -3.87
N ASP A 16 -1.49 -10.47 -4.01
CA ASP A 16 -0.45 -11.49 -4.21
C ASP A 16 0.71 -11.41 -3.19
N GLY A 17 0.41 -11.01 -1.96
CA GLY A 17 1.38 -10.85 -0.87
C GLY A 17 2.03 -9.48 -0.75
N SER A 18 1.89 -8.61 -1.76
CA SER A 18 2.49 -7.27 -1.79
C SER A 18 1.47 -6.14 -1.61
N LEU A 19 1.98 -4.96 -1.28
CA LEU A 19 1.17 -3.74 -1.07
C LEU A 19 1.23 -2.81 -2.28
N TYR A 20 0.06 -2.35 -2.71
CA TYR A 20 -0.09 -1.47 -3.85
C TYR A 20 -0.99 -0.29 -3.54
N SER A 21 -0.59 0.91 -3.95
CA SER A 21 -1.41 2.12 -3.90
C SER A 21 -2.12 2.34 -5.25
N VAL A 22 -3.40 2.68 -5.20
CA VAL A 22 -4.21 3.01 -6.38
C VAL A 22 -3.81 4.38 -6.92
N VAL A 23 -3.24 4.40 -8.11
CA VAL A 23 -2.87 5.65 -8.82
C VAL A 23 -4.05 6.17 -9.63
N ASP A 24 -4.73 5.28 -10.34
CA ASP A 24 -5.89 5.60 -11.15
C ASP A 24 -6.83 4.40 -11.24
N PHE A 25 -8.11 4.64 -11.48
CA PHE A 25 -9.10 3.58 -11.57
C PHE A 25 -10.28 4.00 -12.45
N GLY A 26 -11.02 3.01 -12.93
CA GLY A 26 -12.23 3.25 -13.69
C GLY A 26 -13.13 2.02 -13.76
N GLU A 27 -14.37 2.25 -14.19
CA GLU A 27 -15.35 1.20 -14.41
C GLU A 27 -15.77 1.20 -15.88
N ASN A 28 -15.70 0.05 -16.53
CA ASN A 28 -16.20 -0.15 -17.88
C ASN A 28 -17.51 -0.95 -17.82
N LYS A 29 -18.61 -0.31 -18.25
CA LYS A 29 -19.93 -0.93 -18.39
C LYS A 29 -20.23 -1.12 -19.87
N THR A 30 -20.24 -2.37 -20.33
CA THR A 30 -20.71 -2.72 -21.67
C THR A 30 -22.18 -3.14 -21.57
N ALA A 31 -23.03 -2.67 -22.49
CA ALA A 31 -24.50 -2.80 -22.43
C ALA A 31 -25.06 -4.21 -22.18
N ARG A 32 -24.30 -5.28 -22.44
CA ARG A 32 -24.72 -6.68 -22.26
C ARG A 32 -23.78 -7.52 -21.38
N ALA A 33 -22.70 -6.96 -20.84
CA ALA A 33 -21.72 -7.70 -20.04
C ALA A 33 -21.63 -7.15 -18.61
N ALA A 34 -21.22 -8.00 -17.67
CA ALA A 34 -20.95 -7.58 -16.31
C ALA A 34 -19.93 -6.44 -16.29
N ALA A 35 -20.18 -5.44 -15.43
CA ALA A 35 -19.29 -4.30 -15.28
C ALA A 35 -17.91 -4.76 -14.79
N LYS A 36 -16.85 -4.16 -15.34
CA LYS A 36 -15.47 -4.44 -14.95
C LYS A 36 -14.85 -3.20 -14.35
N VAL A 37 -14.17 -3.37 -13.22
CA VAL A 37 -13.40 -2.30 -12.57
C VAL A 37 -11.93 -2.55 -12.84
N TRP A 38 -11.21 -1.54 -13.31
CA TRP A 38 -9.76 -1.60 -13.50
C TRP A 38 -9.08 -0.56 -12.63
N ALA A 39 -7.86 -0.85 -12.18
CA ALA A 39 -7.02 0.10 -11.48
C ALA A 39 -5.56 -0.03 -11.92
N LYS A 40 -4.90 1.12 -12.07
CA LYS A 40 -3.45 1.24 -12.16
C LYS A 40 -2.90 1.38 -10.77
N LEU A 41 -1.95 0.51 -10.45
CA LEU A 41 -1.42 0.30 -9.12
C LEU A 41 0.08 0.53 -9.12
N LYS A 42 0.58 1.19 -8.07
CA LYS A 42 2.01 1.38 -7.83
C LYS A 42 2.41 0.69 -6.54
N GLY A 43 3.47 -0.11 -6.57
CA GLY A 43 3.97 -0.82 -5.39
C GLY A 43 4.39 0.14 -4.28
N VAL A 44 4.10 -0.26 -3.04
CA VAL A 44 4.48 0.46 -1.81
C VAL A 44 5.70 -0.19 -1.17
N ASP A 45 5.72 -1.52 -1.13
CA ASP A 45 6.79 -2.37 -0.63
C ASP A 45 7.71 -2.90 -1.76
N ASN A 46 7.40 -2.55 -3.00
CA ASN A 46 8.12 -2.97 -4.18
C ASN A 46 8.09 -1.87 -5.25
N ASN A 47 8.99 -1.94 -6.24
CA ASN A 47 9.09 -0.92 -7.29
C ASN A 47 8.31 -1.28 -8.57
N ARG A 48 7.25 -2.10 -8.48
CA ARG A 48 6.46 -2.54 -9.65
C ARG A 48 5.23 -1.66 -9.82
N SER A 49 4.88 -1.39 -11.08
CA SER A 49 3.60 -0.80 -11.46
C SER A 49 2.81 -1.82 -12.25
N ILE A 50 1.58 -2.09 -11.83
CA ILE A 50 0.72 -3.10 -12.45
C ILE A 50 -0.66 -2.52 -12.76
N GLU A 51 -1.36 -3.14 -13.70
CA GLU A 51 -2.77 -2.88 -13.94
C GLU A 51 -3.55 -4.15 -13.57
N LYS A 52 -4.60 -3.98 -12.78
CA LYS A 52 -5.46 -5.10 -12.35
C LYS A 52 -6.90 -4.79 -12.70
N THR A 53 -7.60 -5.81 -13.17
CA THR A 53 -9.04 -5.74 -13.49
C THR A 53 -9.78 -6.79 -12.67
N TRP A 54 -10.95 -6.39 -12.17
CA TRP A 54 -11.88 -7.19 -11.39
C TRP A 54 -13.26 -7.14 -12.03
N ASN A 55 -14.12 -8.10 -11.68
CA ASN A 55 -15.55 -7.93 -11.89
C ASN A 55 -16.09 -6.96 -10.83
N SER A 56 -17.10 -6.18 -11.21
CA SER A 56 -17.77 -5.27 -10.27
C SER A 56 -18.39 -6.08 -9.13
N GLY A 57 -18.07 -5.71 -7.89
CA GLY A 57 -18.49 -6.41 -6.67
C GLY A 57 -17.47 -7.40 -6.13
N ASP A 58 -16.36 -7.66 -6.83
CA ASP A 58 -15.29 -8.51 -6.30
C ASP A 58 -14.71 -7.94 -5.00
N SER A 59 -14.29 -8.83 -4.10
CA SER A 59 -13.69 -8.44 -2.83
C SER A 59 -12.30 -7.87 -3.01
N ILE A 60 -11.99 -6.83 -2.22
CA ILE A 60 -10.66 -6.24 -2.11
C ILE A 60 -10.18 -6.26 -0.66
N TYR A 61 -8.86 -6.20 -0.48
CA TYR A 61 -8.22 -6.23 0.83
C TYR A 61 -7.50 -4.90 1.09
N PRO A 62 -8.21 -3.86 1.53
CA PRO A 62 -7.60 -2.59 1.86
C PRO A 62 -6.71 -2.73 3.10
N VAL A 63 -5.58 -2.04 3.09
CA VAL A 63 -4.62 -1.98 4.18
C VAL A 63 -4.41 -0.53 4.56
N ARG A 64 -4.55 -0.22 5.85
CA ARG A 64 -4.21 1.10 6.38
C ARG A 64 -2.70 1.16 6.57
N VAL A 65 -2.06 2.11 5.89
CA VAL A 65 -0.64 2.42 6.06
C VAL A 65 -0.54 3.84 6.60
N GLU A 66 0.28 4.01 7.61
CA GLU A 66 0.54 5.30 8.23
C GLU A 66 1.99 5.70 7.98
N ARG A 67 2.20 6.97 7.65
CA ARG A 67 3.52 7.58 7.61
C ARG A 67 3.70 8.38 8.88
N LYS A 68 4.79 8.11 9.57
CA LYS A 68 5.19 8.80 10.79
C LYS A 68 6.63 9.26 10.64
N ASP A 69 6.91 10.43 11.16
CA ASP A 69 8.25 10.98 11.19
C ASP A 69 9.01 10.43 12.39
N TYR A 70 10.23 9.99 12.15
CA TYR A 70 11.11 9.44 13.16
C TYR A 70 12.47 10.16 13.11
N GLN A 71 13.05 10.40 14.27
CA GLN A 71 14.41 10.92 14.39
C GLN A 71 15.40 9.77 14.49
N PHE A 72 16.40 9.75 13.62
CA PHE A 72 17.55 8.85 13.76
C PHE A 72 18.36 9.20 15.01
N LEU A 73 18.71 8.20 15.81
CA LEU A 73 19.52 8.39 17.02
C LEU A 73 20.95 7.89 16.81
N TYR A 74 21.11 6.58 16.59
CA TYR A 74 22.41 5.92 16.42
C TYR A 74 22.23 4.57 15.74
N LYS A 75 23.35 4.00 15.32
CA LYS A 75 23.47 2.66 14.76
C LYS A 75 24.28 1.77 15.71
N ASP A 76 23.83 0.55 15.93
CA ASP A 76 24.54 -0.48 16.71
C ASP A 76 24.56 -1.82 15.96
N ASP A 77 25.07 -2.88 16.61
CA ASP A 77 25.17 -4.22 16.03
C ASP A 77 23.82 -4.87 15.69
N SER A 78 22.71 -4.36 16.24
CA SER A 78 21.34 -4.84 16.00
C SER A 78 20.63 -4.07 14.89
N GLY A 79 21.16 -2.92 14.48
CA GLY A 79 20.64 -2.13 13.35
C GLY A 79 20.61 -0.62 13.62
N TYR A 80 19.61 0.05 13.04
CA TYR A 80 19.38 1.49 13.16
C TYR A 80 18.29 1.77 14.20
N ASN A 81 18.60 2.63 15.17
CA ASN A 81 17.65 3.04 16.19
C ASN A 81 17.04 4.41 15.86
N PHE A 82 15.72 4.47 15.95
CA PHE A 82 14.91 5.65 15.65
C PHE A 82 13.99 5.97 16.82
N MET A 83 13.62 7.24 16.97
CA MET A 83 12.69 7.72 17.99
C MET A 83 11.49 8.41 17.33
N ASP A 84 10.28 8.03 17.70
CA ASP A 84 9.05 8.71 17.30
C ASP A 84 9.08 10.15 17.84
N THR A 85 8.86 11.15 16.99
CA THR A 85 8.97 12.57 17.38
C THR A 85 7.81 13.05 18.26
N GLU A 86 6.71 12.30 18.33
CA GLU A 86 5.53 12.63 19.11
C GLU A 86 5.48 11.83 20.41
N SER A 87 5.66 10.50 20.35
CA SER A 87 5.55 9.63 21.53
C SER A 87 6.87 9.44 22.29
N PHE A 88 8.00 9.80 21.68
CA PHE A 88 9.35 9.52 22.19
C PHE A 88 9.66 8.02 22.34
N GLU A 89 8.86 7.14 21.73
CA GLU A 89 9.12 5.70 21.69
C GLU A 89 10.27 5.38 20.73
N GLN A 90 11.15 4.46 21.14
CA GLN A 90 12.28 4.02 20.33
C GLN A 90 11.98 2.70 19.62
N VAL A 91 12.40 2.61 18.36
CA VAL A 91 12.27 1.41 17.54
C VAL A 91 13.60 1.10 16.85
N ALA A 92 13.96 -0.18 16.82
CA ALA A 92 15.13 -0.67 16.11
C ALA A 92 14.72 -1.29 14.78
N LEU A 93 15.39 -0.90 13.69
CA LEU A 93 15.19 -1.46 12.35
C LEU A 93 16.47 -2.14 11.87
N GLN A 94 16.31 -3.31 11.27
CA GLN A 94 17.42 -4.05 10.65
C GLN A 94 17.98 -3.27 9.44
N GLU A 95 19.29 -3.41 9.20
CA GLU A 95 19.97 -2.65 8.14
C GLU A 95 19.38 -2.88 6.74
N ASN A 96 18.91 -4.09 6.45
CA ASN A 96 18.31 -4.44 5.16
C ASN A 96 16.96 -3.74 4.88
N LEU A 97 16.35 -3.10 5.87
CA LEU A 97 15.08 -2.38 5.73
C LEU A 97 15.28 -0.87 5.54
N VAL A 98 16.50 -0.37 5.70
CA VAL A 98 16.83 1.05 5.57
C VAL A 98 17.63 1.26 4.29
N ASP A 99 17.06 2.02 3.35
CA ASP A 99 17.77 2.45 2.14
C ASP A 99 18.58 3.71 2.48
N ALA A 100 19.87 3.51 2.78
CA ALA A 100 20.80 4.54 3.28
C ALA A 100 21.70 5.12 2.18
#